data_AF-A0A2H6N7R4-F1
#
_entry.id   AF-A0A2H6N7R4-F1
#
_cell.length_a   1.000
_cell.length_b   1.000
_cell.length_c   1.000
_cell.angle_alpha   90.00
_cell.angle_beta   90.00
_cell.angle_gamma   90.00
#
_symmetry.space_group_name_H-M   'P 1'
#
loop_
_entity.id
_entity.type
_entity.pdbx_description
1 polymer ?
#
loop_
_entity_poly.entity_id
_entity_poly.type
_entity_poly.pdbx_seq_one_letter_code
_entity_poly.pdbx_strand_id
1 'polypeptide(L)'
;DNFGSDISAVEAAVRKHEAIETDIVAYNERVTAVNAVANELEAEGYHDIKRVLARKNNVVRLWDYLRELVAARRERLLLHFELQKILQDLTYLMDWLEEMKGRLQSQDFGKHLHGVDDLLQIHALVEADIAVQAERVKAIS
;
A
#
# COMPACT_ATOMS: atom_id res chain seq x y z
N ASP A 1 3.00 6.66 -13.79
CA ASP A 1 2.26 6.89 -12.53
C ASP A 1 3.17 7.57 -11.52
N ASN A 2 2.67 8.62 -10.88
CA ASN A 2 3.38 9.29 -9.79
C ASN A 2 2.78 8.77 -8.48
N PHE A 3 3.46 7.82 -7.84
CA PHE A 3 2.95 7.12 -6.65
C PHE A 3 3.24 7.85 -5.33
N GLY A 4 3.87 9.02 -5.38
CA GLY A 4 4.38 9.72 -4.20
C GLY A 4 5.79 9.26 -3.83
N SER A 5 6.54 10.15 -3.17
CA SER A 5 7.92 9.90 -2.71
C SER A 5 8.01 9.47 -1.25
N ASP A 6 6.92 9.59 -0.50
CA ASP A 6 6.85 9.26 0.93
C ASP A 6 5.56 8.48 1.24
N ILE A 7 5.53 7.83 2.41
CA ILE A 7 4.42 6.96 2.82
C ILE A 7 3.08 7.70 2.86
N SER A 8 3.07 8.98 3.25
CA SER A 8 1.86 9.80 3.33
C SER A 8 1.27 10.06 1.95
N ALA A 9 2.13 10.35 0.97
CA ALA A 9 1.74 10.54 -0.42
C ALA A 9 1.20 9.22 -1.03
N VAL A 10 1.81 8.08 -0.70
CA VAL A 10 1.33 6.77 -1.17
C VAL A 10 -0.02 6.42 -0.53
N GLU A 11 -0.20 6.64 0.78
CA GLU A 11 -1.48 6.45 1.46
C GLU A 11 -2.58 7.33 0.88
N ALA A 12 -2.29 8.61 0.62
CA ALA A 12 -3.22 9.52 -0.02
C ALA A 12 -3.60 9.03 -1.43
N ALA A 13 -2.63 8.49 -2.18
CA ALA A 13 -2.89 7.90 -3.50
C ALA A 13 -3.76 6.64 -3.42
N VAL A 14 -3.56 5.79 -2.42
CA VAL A 14 -4.40 4.60 -2.15
C VAL A 14 -5.83 5.03 -1.82
N ARG A 15 -6.03 5.94 -0.86
CA ARG A 15 -7.38 6.41 -0.48
C ARG A 15 -8.12 7.07 -1.65
N LYS A 16 -7.40 7.86 -2.45
CA LYS A 16 -7.97 8.46 -3.67
C LYS A 16 -8.40 7.39 -4.66
N HIS A 17 -7.62 6.32 -4.81
CA HIS A 17 -7.95 5.21 -5.69
C HIS A 17 -9.16 4.41 -5.18
N GLU A 18 -9.29 4.20 -3.87
CA GLU A 18 -10.47 3.57 -3.27
C GLU A 18 -11.77 4.37 -3.50
N ALA A 19 -11.69 5.70 -3.45
CA ALA A 19 -12.81 6.56 -3.81
C ALA A 19 -13.21 6.38 -5.28
N ILE A 20 -12.22 6.34 -6.19
CA ILE A 20 -12.47 6.08 -7.62
C ILE A 20 -13.08 4.69 -7.83
N GLU A 21 -12.63 3.66 -7.11
CA GLU A 21 -13.20 2.32 -7.18
C GLU A 21 -14.66 2.30 -6.75
N THR A 22 -15.00 3.02 -5.68
CA THR A 22 -16.37 3.17 -5.20
C THR A 22 -17.25 3.84 -6.25
N ASP A 23 -16.77 4.92 -6.87
CA ASP A 23 -17.48 5.61 -7.96
C ASP A 23 -17.68 4.69 -9.16
N ILE A 24 -16.67 3.90 -9.51
CA ILE A 24 -16.74 2.90 -10.60
C ILE A 24 -17.81 1.86 -10.31
N VAL A 25 -17.94 1.35 -9.09
CA VAL A 25 -19.00 0.40 -8.75
C VAL A 25 -20.39 0.99 -9.05
N ALA A 26 -20.61 2.28 -8.79
CA ALA A 26 -21.88 2.96 -9.11
C ALA A 26 -22.17 3.04 -10.62
N TYR A 27 -21.15 3.08 -11.49
CA TYR A 27 -21.34 3.07 -12.95
C TYR A 27 -21.71 1.69 -13.50
N ASN A 28 -21.48 0.60 -12.74
CA ASN A 28 -21.82 -0.75 -13.18
C ASN A 28 -23.31 -0.89 -13.50
N GLU A 29 -24.17 -0.33 -12.65
CA GLU A 29 -25.63 -0.34 -12.86
C GLU A 29 -26.02 0.34 -14.17
N ARG A 30 -25.33 1.44 -14.54
CA ARG A 30 -25.59 2.17 -15.79
C ARG A 30 -25.20 1.35 -17.01
N VAL A 31 -24.07 0.64 -16.95
CA VAL A 31 -23.65 -0.28 -18.04
C VAL A 31 -24.63 -1.44 -18.17
N THR A 32 -25.09 -1.98 -17.04
CA THR A 32 -26.11 -3.04 -17.01
C THR A 32 -27.44 -2.56 -17.60
N ALA A 33 -27.87 -1.33 -17.29
CA ALA A 33 -29.08 -0.74 -17.87
C ALA A 33 -28.97 -0.55 -19.40
N VAL A 34 -27.81 -0.08 -19.90
CA VAL A 34 -27.57 0.02 -21.35
C VAL A 34 -27.66 -1.36 -22.01
N ASN A 35 -27.13 -2.41 -21.37
CA ASN A 35 -27.24 -3.77 -21.87
C ASN A 35 -28.69 -4.26 -21.91
N ALA A 36 -29.47 -4.00 -20.86
CA ALA A 36 -30.88 -4.37 -20.79
C ALA A 36 -31.69 -3.72 -21.93
N VAL A 37 -31.58 -2.40 -22.11
CA VAL A 37 -32.28 -1.67 -23.19
C VAL A 37 -31.87 -2.18 -24.57
N ALA A 38 -30.59 -2.46 -24.79
CA ALA A 38 -30.13 -2.99 -26.07
C ALA A 38 -30.70 -4.39 -26.36
N ASN A 39 -30.84 -5.24 -25.34
CA ASN A 39 -31.43 -6.57 -25.47
C ASN A 39 -32.96 -6.51 -25.68
N GLU A 40 -33.66 -5.56 -25.04
CA GLU A 40 -35.09 -5.32 -25.27
C GLU A 40 -35.36 -4.90 -26.72
N LEU A 41 -34.59 -3.94 -27.25
CA LEU A 41 -34.68 -3.52 -28.65
C LEU A 41 -34.38 -4.67 -29.64
N GLU A 42 -33.53 -5.61 -29.26
CA GLU A 42 -33.27 -6.82 -30.04
C GLU A 42 -34.49 -7.74 -30.07
N ALA A 43 -35.11 -7.98 -28.91
CA ALA A 43 -36.30 -8.81 -28.78
C ALA A 43 -37.52 -8.23 -29.52
N GLU A 44 -37.65 -6.91 -29.56
CA GLU A 44 -38.71 -6.21 -30.29
C GLU A 44 -38.48 -6.13 -31.81
N GLY A 45 -37.33 -6.61 -32.30
CA GLY A 45 -37.02 -6.60 -33.74
C GLY A 45 -36.76 -5.19 -34.30
N TYR A 46 -36.09 -4.32 -33.52
CA TYR A 46 -35.79 -2.96 -33.93
C TYR A 46 -35.02 -2.91 -35.27
N HIS A 47 -35.47 -2.02 -36.17
CA HIS A 47 -34.99 -1.96 -37.56
C HIS A 47 -33.48 -1.71 -37.73
N ASP A 48 -32.83 -1.01 -36.80
CA ASP A 48 -31.37 -0.75 -36.82
C ASP A 48 -30.63 -1.45 -35.66
N ILE A 49 -31.06 -2.68 -35.34
CA ILE A 49 -30.50 -3.44 -34.20
C ILE A 49 -28.99 -3.67 -34.30
N LYS A 50 -28.45 -3.83 -35.51
CA LYS A 50 -26.99 -4.02 -35.72
C LYS A 50 -26.18 -2.86 -35.16
N ARG A 51 -26.64 -1.62 -35.35
CA ARG A 51 -25.96 -0.43 -34.83
C ARG A 51 -26.06 -0.34 -33.31
N VAL A 52 -27.22 -0.69 -32.75
CA VAL A 52 -27.44 -0.73 -31.29
C VAL A 52 -26.51 -1.74 -30.64
N LEU A 53 -26.45 -2.98 -31.16
CA LEU A 53 -25.58 -4.04 -30.65
C LEU A 53 -24.09 -3.68 -30.77
N ALA A 54 -23.68 -3.06 -31.88
CA ALA A 54 -22.30 -2.59 -32.05
C ALA A 54 -21.91 -1.56 -30.96
N ARG A 55 -22.81 -0.61 -30.64
CA ARG A 55 -22.58 0.37 -29.58
C ARG A 55 -22.58 -0.29 -28.20
N LYS A 56 -23.53 -1.19 -27.92
CA LYS A 56 -23.59 -1.98 -26.68
C LYS A 56 -22.27 -2.72 -26.43
N ASN A 57 -21.82 -3.48 -27.42
CA ASN A 57 -20.59 -4.28 -27.31
C ASN A 57 -19.36 -3.40 -27.12
N ASN A 58 -19.29 -2.23 -27.75
CA ASN A 58 -18.20 -1.29 -27.50
C ASN A 58 -18.23 -0.72 -26.07
N VAL A 59 -19.41 -0.40 -25.53
CA VAL A 59 -19.55 0.03 -24.12
C VAL A 59 -19.07 -1.07 -23.17
N VAL A 60 -19.51 -2.32 -23.37
CA VAL A 60 -19.09 -3.46 -22.54
C VAL A 60 -17.58 -3.66 -22.61
N ARG A 61 -17.00 -3.66 -23.81
CA ARG A 61 -15.55 -3.81 -23.99
C ARG A 61 -14.75 -2.72 -23.26
N LEU A 62 -15.17 -1.46 -23.39
CA LEU A 62 -14.51 -0.34 -22.71
C LEU A 62 -14.67 -0.41 -21.19
N TRP A 63 -15.82 -0.90 -20.73
CA TRP A 63 -16.09 -1.13 -19.32
C TRP A 63 -15.18 -2.20 -18.72
N ASP A 64 -15.06 -3.34 -19.39
CA ASP A 64 -14.19 -4.43 -18.95
C ASP A 64 -12.73 -3.99 -18.91
N TYR A 65 -12.27 -3.30 -19.95
CA TYR A 65 -10.92 -2.73 -20.00
C TYR A 65 -10.66 -1.71 -18.88
N LEU A 66 -11.64 -0.85 -18.57
CA LEU A 66 -11.52 0.08 -17.44
C LEU A 66 -11.36 -0.67 -16.11
N ARG A 67 -12.15 -1.73 -15.89
CA ARG A 67 -12.06 -2.55 -14.67
C ARG A 67 -10.69 -3.19 -14.52
N GLU A 68 -10.13 -3.74 -15.60
CA GLU A 68 -8.78 -4.30 -15.62
C GLU A 68 -7.72 -3.25 -15.25
N LEU A 69 -7.79 -2.06 -15.85
CA LEU A 69 -6.85 -0.96 -15.56
C LEU A 69 -6.92 -0.51 -14.09
N VAL A 70 -8.13 -0.45 -13.53
CA VAL A 70 -8.36 -0.03 -12.15
C VAL A 70 -7.82 -1.07 -11.17
N ALA A 71 -8.06 -2.35 -11.42
CA ALA A 71 -7.50 -3.45 -10.62
C ALA A 71 -5.97 -3.47 -10.70
N ALA A 72 -5.39 -3.39 -11.90
CA ALA A 72 -3.93 -3.35 -12.09
C ALA A 72 -3.29 -2.15 -11.38
N ARG A 73 -3.97 -1.00 -11.37
CA ARG A 73 -3.50 0.18 -10.63
C ARG A 73 -3.57 -0.03 -9.11
N ARG A 74 -4.61 -0.68 -8.59
CA ARG A 74 -4.73 -1.03 -7.17
C ARG A 74 -3.57 -1.90 -6.71
N GLU A 75 -3.27 -2.96 -7.45
CA GLU A 75 -2.15 -3.87 -7.14
C GLU A 75 -0.82 -3.12 -7.08
N ARG A 76 -0.56 -2.26 -8.06
CA ARG A 76 0.66 -1.44 -8.09
C ARG A 76 0.74 -0.46 -6.93
N LEU A 77 -0.37 0.18 -6.56
CA LEU A 77 -0.43 1.08 -5.41
C LEU A 77 -0.13 0.34 -4.10
N LEU A 78 -0.71 -0.84 -3.90
CA LEU A 78 -0.46 -1.66 -2.71
C LEU A 78 1.00 -2.13 -2.65
N LEU A 79 1.56 -2.58 -3.78
CA LEU A 79 2.98 -2.96 -3.84
C LEU A 79 3.89 -1.79 -3.48
N HIS A 80 3.62 -0.59 -4.01
CA HIS A 80 4.37 0.62 -3.67
C HIS A 80 4.22 1.00 -2.20
N PHE A 81 3.02 0.84 -1.62
CA PHE A 81 2.78 1.12 -0.22
C PHE A 81 3.58 0.19 0.70
N GLU A 82 3.56 -1.11 0.44
CA GLU A 82 4.35 -2.08 1.20
C GLU A 82 5.86 -1.85 1.05
N LEU A 83 6.32 -1.53 -0.16
CA LEU A 83 7.73 -1.17 -0.37
C LEU A 83 8.14 0.05 0.47
N GLN A 84 7.29 1.08 0.53
CA GLN A 84 7.59 2.29 1.31
C GLN A 84 7.62 2.02 2.81
N LYS A 85 6.75 1.15 3.34
CA LYS A 85 6.84 0.70 4.74
C LYS A 85 8.16 0.01 5.04
N ILE A 86 8.57 -0.91 4.18
CA ILE A 86 9.85 -1.64 4.34
C ILE A 86 11.03 -0.68 4.32
N LEU A 87 11.04 0.30 3.41
CA LEU A 87 12.09 1.31 3.33
C LEU A 87 12.14 2.20 4.59
N GLN A 88 10.98 2.57 5.14
CA GLN A 88 10.90 3.33 6.38
C GLN A 88 11.40 2.51 7.58
N ASP A 89 11.00 1.25 7.69
CA ASP A 89 11.47 0.34 8.73
C ASP A 89 12.98 0.12 8.64
N LEU A 90 13.53 -0.05 7.44
CA LEU A 90 14.97 -0.18 7.22
C LEU A 90 15.72 1.09 7.63
N THR A 91 15.20 2.27 7.27
CA THR A 91 15.80 3.56 7.66
C THR A 91 15.81 3.70 9.19
N TYR A 92 14.69 3.39 9.84
CA TYR A 92 14.59 3.39 11.30
C TYR A 92 15.61 2.43 11.94
N LEU A 93 15.75 1.22 11.40
CA LEU A 93 16.70 0.23 11.92
C LEU A 93 18.16 0.67 11.73
N MET A 94 18.48 1.33 10.62
CA MET A 94 19.81 1.89 10.40
C MET A 94 20.14 2.98 11.41
N ASP A 95 19.22 3.92 11.64
CA ASP A 95 19.41 4.99 12.63
C ASP A 95 19.57 4.40 14.04
N TRP A 96 18.75 3.42 14.40
CA TRP A 96 18.84 2.72 15.68
C TRP A 96 20.17 1.97 15.84
N LEU A 97 20.67 1.31 14.79
CA LEU A 97 21.97 0.62 14.84
C LEU A 97 23.13 1.60 15.08
N GLU A 98 23.11 2.77 14.44
CA GLU A 98 24.15 3.77 14.66
C GLU A 98 24.07 4.35 16.08
N GLU A 99 22.87 4.56 16.62
CA GLU A 99 22.68 4.95 18.02
C GLU A 99 23.25 3.89 18.99
N MET A 100 22.91 2.60 18.78
CA MET A 100 23.40 1.52 19.64
C MET A 100 24.91 1.38 19.58
N LYS A 101 25.50 1.49 18.38
CA LYS A 101 26.95 1.49 18.21
C LYS A 101 27.60 2.61 19.00
N GLY A 102 27.03 3.82 18.99
CA GLY A 102 27.50 4.93 19.82
C GLY A 102 27.45 4.63 21.31
N ARG A 103 26.34 4.04 21.80
CA ARG A 103 26.19 3.64 23.21
C ARG A 103 27.19 2.56 23.62
N LEU A 104 27.40 1.54 22.78
CA LEU A 104 28.32 0.43 23.04
C LEU A 104 29.80 0.84 22.95
N GLN A 105 30.12 1.91 22.24
CA GLN A 105 31.47 2.47 22.17
C GLN A 105 31.82 3.35 23.37
N SER A 106 30.90 3.55 24.32
CA SER A 106 31.18 4.28 25.56
C SER A 106 32.34 3.64 26.33
N GLN A 107 33.35 4.46 26.67
CA GLN A 107 34.46 4.07 27.53
C GLN A 107 34.26 4.57 28.98
N ASP A 108 33.04 4.96 29.35
CA ASP A 108 32.70 5.28 30.73
C ASP A 108 32.41 3.99 31.51
N PHE A 109 33.24 3.72 32.51
CA PHE A 109 33.13 2.54 33.37
C PHE A 109 32.62 2.88 34.78
N GLY A 110 32.24 4.14 35.03
CA GLY A 110 31.80 4.58 36.35
C GLY A 110 32.98 4.83 37.30
N LYS A 111 32.89 5.91 38.07
CA LYS A 111 33.97 6.33 38.99
C LYS A 111 33.87 5.68 40.37
N HIS A 112 32.69 5.15 40.70
CA HIS A 112 32.33 4.59 42.00
C HIS A 112 31.33 3.45 41.81
N LEU A 113 31.20 2.56 42.81
CA LEU A 113 30.34 1.37 42.76
C LEU A 113 28.90 1.66 42.29
N HIS A 114 28.27 2.72 42.81
CA HIS A 114 26.92 3.10 42.37
C HIS A 114 26.84 3.43 40.88
N GLY A 115 27.84 4.12 40.33
CA GLY A 115 27.88 4.46 38.91
C GLY A 115 28.16 3.25 38.03
N VAL A 116 28.89 2.26 38.54
CA VAL A 116 29.07 0.96 37.88
C VAL A 116 27.76 0.18 37.84
N ASP A 117 27.02 0.14 38.96
CA ASP A 117 25.72 -0.53 39.04
C ASP A 117 24.69 0.10 38.09
N ASP A 118 24.65 1.44 38.01
CA ASP A 118 23.80 2.17 37.07
C ASP A 118 24.16 1.83 35.61
N LEU A 119 25.46 1.77 35.27
CA LEU A 119 25.93 1.41 33.92
C LEU A 119 25.58 -0.04 33.56
N LEU A 120 25.69 -0.98 34.51
CA LEU A 120 25.27 -2.38 34.30
C LEU A 120 23.77 -2.49 34.05
N GLN A 121 22.95 -1.71 34.76
CA GLN A 121 21.51 -1.68 34.52
C GLN A 121 21.18 -1.12 33.13
N ILE A 122 21.86 -0.05 32.70
CA ILE A 122 21.70 0.48 31.34
C ILE A 122 22.13 -0.55 30.30
N HIS A 123 23.22 -1.28 30.53
CA HIS A 123 23.70 -2.32 29.62
C HIS A 123 22.68 -3.46 29.46
N ALA A 124 22.09 -3.95 30.56
CA ALA A 124 21.06 -4.99 30.50
C ALA A 124 19.81 -4.54 29.70
N LEU A 125 19.43 -3.25 29.80
CA LEU A 125 18.36 -2.68 28.98
C LEU A 125 18.73 -2.65 27.50
N VAL A 126 19.98 -2.29 27.16
CA VAL A 126 20.49 -2.33 25.79
C VAL A 126 20.45 -3.75 25.23
N GLU A 127 20.87 -4.75 25.99
CA GLU A 127 20.82 -6.15 25.55
C GLU A 127 19.39 -6.62 25.27
N ALA A 128 18.44 -6.25 26.14
CA ALA A 128 17.02 -6.55 25.94
C ALA A 128 16.48 -5.86 24.67
N ASP A 129 16.80 -4.59 24.45
CA ASP A 129 16.40 -3.85 23.25
C ASP A 129 17.00 -4.48 21.98
N ILE A 130 18.27 -4.91 22.01
CA ILE A 130 18.91 -5.61 20.89
C ILE A 130 18.17 -6.91 20.56
N ALA A 131 17.78 -7.69 21.58
CA ALA A 131 17.03 -8.92 21.36
C ALA A 131 15.68 -8.68 20.69
N VAL A 132 14.96 -7.61 21.07
CA VAL A 132 13.69 -7.22 20.45
C VAL A 132 13.89 -6.77 19.00
N GLN A 133 14.90 -5.96 18.72
CA GLN A 133 15.15 -5.48 17.35
C GLN A 133 15.66 -6.60 16.42
N ALA A 134 16.38 -7.60 16.95
CA ALA A 134 16.80 -8.76 16.18
C ALA A 134 15.59 -9.55 15.61
N GLU A 135 14.49 -9.64 16.37
CA GLU A 135 13.25 -10.23 15.87
C GLU A 135 12.57 -9.37 14.80
N ARG A 136 12.63 -8.03 14.91
CA ARG A 136 12.13 -7.12 13.86
C ARG A 136 12.93 -7.24 12.57
N VAL A 137 14.26 -7.38 12.64
CA VAL A 137 15.10 -7.61 11.45
C VAL A 137 14.73 -8.92 10.76
N LYS A 138 14.50 -10.01 11.51
CA LYS A 138 14.05 -11.29 10.95
C LYS A 138 12.68 -11.21 10.29
N ALA A 139 11.79 -10.33 10.78
CA ALA A 139 10.47 -10.16 10.19
C ALA A 139 10.51 -9.43 8.83
N ILE A 140 11.59 -8.71 8.54
CA ILE A 140 11.79 -7.95 7.28
C ILE A 140 12.60 -8.75 6.24
N SER A 141 13.41 -9.75 6.66
CA SER A 141 14.24 -10.59 5.77
C SER A 141 13.52 -11.82 5.24
#